data_AF-A0A8B7QGQ5-F1
#
_entry.id   AF-A0A8B7QGQ5-F1
#
_cell.length_a   1.000
_cell.length_b   1.000
_cell.length_c   1.000
_cell.angle_alpha   90.00
_cell.angle_beta   90.00
_cell.angle_gamma   90.00
#
_symmetry.space_group_name_H-M   'P 1'
#
loop_
_entity.id
_entity.type
_entity.pdbx_description
1 polymer ?
#
loop_
_entity_poly.entity_id
_entity_poly.type
_entity_poly.pdbx_seq_one_letter_code
_entity_poly.pdbx_strand_id
1 'polypeptide(L)'
;SELYFDVRQLLRGYQVNVTLDPETAHRELILSEDQRHVTKGRPQRDVHNSPRRFTAYPCVLGHEGFASGRHYFEVYVGEGIQWDLGVCMENVQKDTRMKLNPQSGFWAISLSNNGSYTALTYPPIPLPMREKPLLVGVFLDYEAGAVSFYNMTTASHIFTFPRASFSRKLRPYFRVYPSSPLSLPPPDE
;
A
#
# COMPACT_ATOMS: atom_id res chain seq x y z
N SER A 1 -0.28 26.04 -8.22
CA SER A 1 -0.83 26.19 -9.58
C SER A 1 -2.12 25.39 -9.68
N GLU A 2 -3.03 25.82 -10.55
CA GLU A 2 -4.34 25.19 -10.77
C GLU A 2 -4.23 23.68 -11.09
N LEU A 3 -3.20 23.28 -11.85
CA LEU A 3 -2.92 21.88 -12.16
C LEU A 3 -2.74 20.96 -10.92
N TYR A 4 -2.18 21.49 -9.82
CA TYR A 4 -2.02 20.71 -8.57
C TYR A 4 -3.35 20.52 -7.83
N PHE A 5 -4.23 21.53 -7.90
CA PHE A 5 -5.55 21.46 -7.30
C PHE A 5 -6.42 20.43 -8.05
N ASP A 6 -6.32 20.41 -9.38
CA ASP A 6 -7.07 19.49 -10.23
C ASP A 6 -6.76 18.01 -9.97
N VAL A 7 -5.47 17.65 -9.81
CA VAL A 7 -5.09 16.24 -9.55
C VAL A 7 -5.62 15.77 -8.19
N ARG A 8 -5.49 16.60 -7.15
CA ARG A 8 -6.00 16.25 -5.81
C ARG A 8 -7.51 16.10 -5.81
N GLN A 9 -8.24 17.05 -6.40
CA GLN A 9 -9.70 16.97 -6.50
C GLN A 9 -10.15 15.75 -7.30
N LEU A 10 -9.52 15.50 -8.45
CA LEU A 10 -9.86 14.36 -9.29
C LEU A 10 -9.68 13.03 -8.54
N LEU A 11 -8.55 12.84 -7.87
CA LEU A 11 -8.27 11.60 -7.14
C LEU A 11 -9.20 11.43 -5.93
N ARG A 12 -9.45 12.51 -5.19
CA ARG A 12 -10.32 12.49 -3.99
C ARG A 12 -11.78 12.22 -4.33
N GLY A 13 -12.22 12.49 -5.56
CA GLY A 13 -13.53 12.03 -6.05
C GLY A 13 -13.72 10.51 -6.06
N TYR A 14 -12.64 9.73 -5.92
CA TYR A 14 -12.67 8.27 -5.82
C TYR A 14 -12.18 7.78 -4.44
N GLN A 15 -12.07 8.67 -3.46
CA GLN A 15 -11.49 8.32 -2.16
C GLN A 15 -12.36 7.30 -1.43
N VAL A 16 -11.72 6.25 -0.91
CA VAL A 16 -12.35 5.22 -0.10
C VAL A 16 -11.76 5.21 1.29
N ASN A 17 -12.60 4.84 2.25
CA ASN A 17 -12.16 4.64 3.62
C ASN A 17 -11.45 3.29 3.75
N VAL A 18 -10.14 3.30 4.03
CA VAL A 18 -9.36 2.07 4.24
C VAL A 18 -9.04 1.89 5.72
N THR A 19 -9.24 0.67 6.21
CA THR A 19 -8.85 0.22 7.56
C THR A 19 -7.98 -1.03 7.48
N LEU A 20 -7.17 -1.33 8.49
CA LEU A 20 -6.22 -2.45 8.51
C LEU A 20 -6.86 -3.70 9.08
N ASP A 21 -6.78 -4.82 8.38
CA ASP A 21 -7.38 -6.10 8.78
C ASP A 21 -6.49 -6.86 9.79
N PRO A 22 -6.89 -6.96 11.07
CA PRO A 22 -6.09 -7.65 12.11
C PRO A 22 -5.95 -9.16 11.87
N GLU A 23 -6.83 -9.78 11.07
CA GLU A 23 -6.73 -11.20 10.73
C GLU A 23 -5.58 -11.47 9.76
N THR A 24 -5.17 -10.47 8.98
CA THR A 24 -4.08 -10.59 8.01
C THR A 24 -2.73 -10.16 8.58
N ALA A 25 -2.72 -9.29 9.59
CA ALA A 25 -1.52 -8.64 10.10
C ALA A 25 -0.48 -9.64 10.63
N HIS A 26 0.77 -9.54 10.21
CA HIS A 26 1.85 -10.33 10.80
C HIS A 26 1.96 -10.09 12.32
N ARG A 27 2.38 -11.10 13.09
CA ARG A 27 2.46 -11.01 14.57
C ARG A 27 3.43 -9.96 15.12
N GLU A 28 4.33 -9.47 14.28
CA GLU A 28 5.25 -8.36 14.61
C GLU A 28 4.63 -6.98 14.37
N LEU A 29 3.42 -6.91 13.82
CA LEU A 29 2.73 -5.64 13.59
C LEU A 29 1.81 -5.34 14.77
N ILE A 30 1.86 -4.09 15.20
CA ILE A 30 0.99 -3.54 16.23
C ILE A 30 0.05 -2.57 15.51
N LEU A 31 -1.25 -2.84 15.56
CA LEU A 31 -2.28 -1.98 14.99
C LEU A 31 -2.88 -1.09 16.09
N SER A 32 -3.25 0.14 15.74
CA SER A 32 -4.08 0.98 16.60
C SER A 32 -5.50 0.44 16.71
N GLU A 33 -6.22 0.88 17.74
CA GLU A 33 -7.62 0.49 18.00
C GLU A 33 -8.56 0.86 16.83
N ASP A 34 -8.35 2.03 16.22
CA ASP A 34 -9.10 2.49 15.05
C ASP A 34 -8.70 1.78 13.74
N GLN A 35 -7.72 0.87 13.80
CA GLN A 35 -7.20 0.11 12.66
C GLN A 35 -6.64 1.00 11.54
N ARG A 36 -6.19 2.21 11.85
CA ARG A 36 -5.63 3.15 10.85
C ARG A 36 -4.13 3.30 10.95
N HIS A 37 -3.52 2.91 12.06
CA HIS A 37 -2.08 3.02 12.27
C HIS A 37 -1.46 1.64 12.42
N VAL A 38 -0.26 1.48 11.86
CA VAL A 38 0.53 0.26 12.02
C VAL A 38 1.99 0.60 12.23
N THR A 39 2.58 -0.07 13.22
CA THR A 39 4.02 -0.06 13.47
C THR A 39 4.55 -1.47 13.60
N LYS A 40 5.84 -1.65 13.31
CA LYS A 40 6.52 -2.90 13.56
C LYS A 40 7.11 -2.90 14.98
N GLY A 41 6.69 -3.86 15.78
CA GLY A 41 7.17 -4.08 17.15
C GLY A 41 7.72 -5.50 17.36
N ARG A 42 7.62 -5.96 18.61
CA ARG A 42 7.98 -7.34 18.98
C ARG A 42 6.83 -8.30 18.63
N PRO A 43 7.12 -9.58 18.36
CA PRO A 43 6.08 -10.58 18.15
C PRO A 43 5.08 -10.62 19.32
N GLN A 44 3.81 -10.44 19.03
CA GLN A 44 2.72 -10.56 19.99
C GLN A 44 2.40 -12.05 20.22
N ARG A 45 2.35 -12.48 21.48
CA ARG A 45 2.12 -13.89 21.85
C ARG A 45 0.64 -14.28 21.92
N ASP A 46 -0.23 -13.32 22.24
CA ASP A 46 -1.65 -13.57 22.54
C ASP A 46 -2.59 -13.29 21.36
N VAL A 47 -2.06 -13.13 20.15
CA VAL A 47 -2.88 -12.90 18.96
C VAL A 47 -3.45 -14.24 18.48
N HIS A 48 -4.77 -14.30 18.33
CA HIS A 48 -5.44 -15.46 17.75
C HIS A 48 -4.85 -15.85 16.39
N ASN A 49 -4.60 -17.15 16.21
CA ASN A 49 -4.16 -17.68 14.94
C ASN A 49 -5.27 -17.56 13.90
N SER A 50 -5.00 -16.78 12.85
CA SER A 50 -5.85 -16.71 11.67
C SER A 50 -5.12 -17.37 10.50
N PRO A 51 -5.79 -18.23 9.71
CA PRO A 51 -5.21 -18.79 8.49
C PRO A 51 -4.95 -17.73 7.41
N ARG A 52 -5.51 -16.52 7.55
CA ARG A 52 -5.32 -15.40 6.63
C ARG A 52 -4.08 -14.55 6.95
N ARG A 53 -3.36 -14.89 8.02
CA ARG A 53 -2.26 -14.08 8.55
C ARG A 53 -1.00 -14.21 7.71
N PHE A 54 -0.30 -13.11 7.49
CA PHE A 54 1.08 -13.15 7.02
C PHE A 54 2.00 -13.74 8.09
N THR A 55 2.84 -14.69 7.70
CA THR A 55 3.84 -15.32 8.58
C THR A 55 5.26 -15.22 8.02
N ALA A 56 5.42 -14.94 6.72
CA ALA A 56 6.74 -14.79 6.10
C ALA A 56 7.34 -13.38 6.24
N TYR A 57 6.50 -12.35 6.18
CA TYR A 57 6.91 -10.95 6.16
C TYR A 57 6.00 -10.09 7.05
N PRO A 58 6.50 -8.95 7.60
CA PRO A 58 5.72 -8.03 8.41
C PRO A 58 4.72 -7.23 7.56
N CYS A 59 3.72 -7.91 7.02
CA CYS A 59 2.69 -7.36 6.13
C CYS A 59 1.31 -7.38 6.78
N VAL A 60 0.43 -6.50 6.30
CA VAL A 60 -0.99 -6.42 6.64
C VAL A 60 -1.76 -5.96 5.40
N LEU A 61 -3.01 -6.40 5.25
CA LEU A 61 -3.92 -5.93 4.20
C LEU A 61 -4.94 -4.93 4.75
N GLY A 62 -5.46 -4.08 3.88
CA GLY A 62 -6.66 -3.30 4.18
C GLY A 62 -7.90 -4.20 4.22
N HIS A 63 -8.87 -3.92 5.09
CA HIS A 63 -10.11 -4.70 5.24
C HIS A 63 -10.95 -4.70 3.97
N GLU A 64 -10.97 -3.55 3.30
CA GLU A 64 -11.68 -3.31 2.06
C GLU A 64 -10.98 -4.04 0.90
N GLY A 65 -11.78 -4.49 -0.06
CA GLY A 65 -11.25 -5.05 -1.29
C GLY A 65 -12.15 -4.77 -2.47
N PHE A 66 -11.51 -4.56 -3.61
CA PHE A 66 -12.09 -3.98 -4.81
C PHE A 66 -12.09 -5.02 -5.93
N ALA A 67 -13.27 -5.29 -6.49
CA ALA A 67 -13.45 -6.21 -7.61
C ALA A 67 -14.02 -5.51 -8.87
N SER A 68 -14.16 -4.19 -8.80
CA SER A 68 -14.67 -3.32 -9.86
C SER A 68 -14.47 -1.87 -9.43
N GLY A 69 -14.55 -0.93 -10.37
CA GLY A 69 -14.57 0.51 -10.15
C GLY A 69 -13.20 1.15 -9.96
N ARG A 70 -13.25 2.45 -9.66
CA ARG A 70 -12.09 3.30 -9.38
C ARG A 70 -12.05 3.65 -7.91
N HIS A 71 -10.90 3.44 -7.28
CA HIS A 71 -10.70 3.60 -5.84
C HIS A 71 -9.39 4.32 -5.56
N TYR A 72 -9.41 5.20 -4.58
CA TYR A 72 -8.26 5.99 -4.17
C TYR A 72 -8.10 5.95 -2.65
N PHE A 73 -6.88 5.79 -2.16
CA PHE A 73 -6.59 5.96 -0.74
C PHE A 73 -5.21 6.58 -0.55
N GLU A 74 -5.04 7.26 0.58
CA GLU A 74 -3.79 7.90 0.96
C GLU A 74 -3.12 7.11 2.09
N VAL A 75 -1.80 7.13 2.12
CA VAL A 75 -0.98 6.50 3.15
C VAL A 75 0.02 7.53 3.64
N TYR A 76 -0.12 7.94 4.90
CA TYR A 76 0.88 8.77 5.55
C TYR A 76 2.07 7.89 5.92
N VAL A 77 3.20 8.15 5.24
CA VAL A 77 4.48 7.43 5.41
C VAL A 77 5.45 8.21 6.31
N GLY A 78 5.16 9.50 6.56
CA GLY A 78 5.94 10.37 7.42
C GLY A 78 7.45 10.32 7.13
N GLU A 79 8.24 10.23 8.20
CA GLU A 79 9.70 10.13 8.09
C GLU A 79 10.22 8.70 7.95
N GLY A 80 9.35 7.71 7.73
CA GLY A 80 9.76 6.32 7.53
C GLY A 80 10.87 6.16 6.51
N ILE A 81 11.80 5.26 6.79
CA ILE A 81 13.01 5.02 5.97
C ILE A 81 12.92 3.72 5.17
N GLN A 82 11.90 2.90 5.42
CA GLN A 82 11.68 1.66 4.70
C GLN A 82 10.22 1.22 4.77
N TRP A 83 9.60 0.93 3.62
CA TRP A 83 8.23 0.43 3.53
C TRP A 83 7.94 -0.10 2.13
N ASP A 84 7.00 -1.02 2.02
CA ASP A 84 6.37 -1.37 0.74
C ASP A 84 4.87 -1.07 0.84
N LEU A 85 4.28 -0.42 -0.15
CA LEU A 85 2.84 -0.15 -0.16
C LEU A 85 2.24 -0.21 -1.56
N GLY A 86 0.94 -0.51 -1.63
CA GLY A 86 0.19 -0.58 -2.88
C GLY A 86 -1.06 -1.44 -2.74
N VAL A 87 -1.31 -2.31 -3.72
CA VAL A 87 -2.41 -3.29 -3.68
C VAL A 87 -1.91 -4.69 -4.03
N CYS A 88 -2.61 -5.71 -3.55
CA CYS A 88 -2.36 -7.10 -3.91
C CYS A 88 -3.66 -7.88 -4.13
N MET A 89 -3.60 -9.01 -4.82
CA MET A 89 -4.74 -9.92 -4.88
C MET A 89 -5.07 -10.47 -3.49
N GLU A 90 -6.33 -10.70 -3.17
CA GLU A 90 -6.74 -11.20 -1.84
C GLU A 90 -6.13 -12.58 -1.49
N ASN A 91 -5.86 -13.39 -2.52
CA ASN A 91 -5.40 -14.77 -2.42
C ASN A 91 -3.87 -14.93 -2.56
N VAL A 92 -3.09 -13.85 -2.47
CA VAL A 92 -1.63 -13.97 -2.46
C VAL A 92 -1.16 -14.88 -1.33
N GLN A 93 -0.08 -15.62 -1.58
CA GLN A 93 0.56 -16.50 -0.58
C GLN A 93 1.12 -15.65 0.56
N LYS A 94 0.94 -16.10 1.80
CA LYS A 94 1.24 -15.28 3.00
C LYS A 94 2.29 -15.90 3.93
N ASP A 95 2.63 -17.17 3.69
CA ASP A 95 3.46 -18.02 4.55
C ASP A 95 4.85 -18.32 3.99
N THR A 96 5.10 -17.99 2.72
CA THR A 96 6.38 -18.21 2.06
C THR A 96 6.99 -16.93 1.55
N ARG A 97 8.31 -16.95 1.39
CA ARG A 97 9.05 -15.86 0.77
C ARG A 97 8.77 -15.84 -0.73
N MET A 98 8.11 -14.79 -1.20
CA MET A 98 7.79 -14.63 -2.61
C MET A 98 8.29 -13.30 -3.15
N LYS A 99 8.49 -13.26 -4.47
CA LYS A 99 8.78 -12.01 -5.17
C LYS A 99 7.53 -11.14 -5.13
N LEU A 100 7.66 -9.90 -4.68
CA LEU A 100 6.58 -8.92 -4.74
C LEU A 100 6.60 -8.34 -6.16
N ASN A 101 5.71 -8.81 -7.03
CA ASN A 101 5.53 -8.30 -8.39
C ASN A 101 4.15 -8.65 -8.96
N PRO A 102 3.75 -8.06 -10.11
CA PRO A 102 2.43 -8.31 -10.69
C PRO A 102 2.17 -9.79 -11.01
N GLN A 103 3.19 -10.55 -11.45
CA GLN A 103 3.04 -11.99 -11.71
C GLN A 103 2.67 -12.78 -10.45
N SER A 104 3.09 -12.31 -9.28
CA SER A 104 2.77 -12.88 -7.97
C SER A 104 1.56 -12.22 -7.31
N GLY A 105 0.88 -11.30 -8.02
CA GLY A 105 -0.32 -10.62 -7.55
C GLY A 105 -0.09 -9.36 -6.72
N PHE A 106 1.04 -8.66 -6.89
CA PHE A 106 1.35 -7.42 -6.19
C PHE A 106 1.62 -6.26 -7.15
N TRP A 107 1.01 -5.12 -6.87
CA TRP A 107 1.27 -3.83 -7.53
C TRP A 107 1.64 -2.84 -6.43
N ALA A 108 2.94 -2.74 -6.15
CA ALA A 108 3.44 -1.98 -5.01
C ALA A 108 4.76 -1.28 -5.34
N ILE A 109 5.00 -0.15 -4.65
CA ILE A 109 6.29 0.54 -4.66
C ILE A 109 6.96 0.37 -3.30
N SER A 110 8.29 0.50 -3.29
CA SER A 110 9.12 0.31 -2.10
C SER A 110 10.05 1.50 -1.89
N LEU A 111 10.18 1.92 -0.64
CA LEU A 111 11.31 2.70 -0.15
C LEU A 111 12.28 1.75 0.55
N SER A 112 13.53 1.72 0.10
CA SER A 112 14.62 0.98 0.73
C SER A 112 15.38 1.84 1.75
N ASN A 113 16.05 1.18 2.71
CA ASN A 113 16.81 1.83 3.79
C ASN A 113 17.94 2.77 3.32
N ASN A 114 18.40 2.63 2.08
CA ASN A 114 19.38 3.51 1.45
C ASN A 114 18.74 4.75 0.78
N GLY A 115 17.42 4.95 0.96
CA GLY A 115 16.67 6.06 0.38
C GLY A 115 16.20 5.84 -1.06
N SER A 116 16.46 4.69 -1.68
CA SER A 116 16.01 4.43 -3.05
C SER A 116 14.54 4.04 -3.11
N TYR A 117 13.85 4.55 -4.12
CA TYR A 117 12.48 4.17 -4.45
C TYR A 117 12.48 3.22 -5.63
N THR A 118 11.63 2.19 -5.58
CA THR A 118 11.55 1.17 -6.63
C THR A 118 10.09 0.77 -6.84
N ALA A 119 9.66 0.69 -8.11
CA ALA A 119 8.46 -0.03 -8.47
C ALA A 119 8.77 -1.52 -8.51
N LEU A 120 7.99 -2.31 -7.78
CA LEU A 120 8.20 -3.75 -7.63
C LEU A 120 7.67 -4.51 -8.85
N THR A 121 8.23 -4.21 -10.03
CA THR A 121 8.02 -4.94 -11.28
C THR A 121 9.02 -6.09 -11.42
N TYR A 122 8.95 -6.84 -12.52
CA TYR A 122 9.99 -7.81 -12.87
C TYR A 122 10.52 -7.53 -14.29
N PRO A 123 11.77 -7.02 -14.44
CA PRO A 123 12.69 -6.62 -13.36
C PRO A 123 12.18 -5.38 -12.58
N PRO A 124 12.67 -5.12 -11.34
CA PRO A 124 12.32 -3.91 -10.59
C PRO A 124 12.76 -2.64 -11.31
N ILE A 125 11.94 -1.60 -11.28
CA ILE A 125 12.22 -0.31 -11.94
C ILE A 125 12.56 0.74 -10.88
N PRO A 126 13.78 1.32 -10.88
CA PRO A 126 14.12 2.45 -10.00
C PRO A 126 13.24 3.67 -10.30
N LEU A 127 12.77 4.34 -9.25
CA LEU A 127 11.92 5.52 -9.36
C LEU A 127 12.75 6.77 -9.00
N PRO A 128 13.04 7.67 -9.97
CA PRO A 128 13.78 8.89 -9.70
C PRO A 128 12.91 9.90 -8.95
N MET A 129 12.94 9.82 -7.62
CA MET A 129 12.20 10.74 -6.75
C MET A 129 12.99 12.02 -6.53
N ARG A 130 12.38 13.18 -6.85
CA ARG A 130 12.98 14.50 -6.57
C ARG A 130 12.85 14.89 -5.10
N GLU A 131 11.72 14.53 -4.49
CA GLU A 131 11.37 14.86 -3.11
C GLU A 131 10.77 13.64 -2.42
N LYS A 132 11.05 13.50 -1.12
CA LYS A 132 10.51 12.43 -0.27
C LYS A 132 9.02 12.70 -0.02
N PRO A 133 8.08 11.79 -0.40
CA PRO A 133 6.69 11.93 -0.02
C PRO A 133 6.53 11.72 1.48
N LEU A 134 5.75 12.58 2.14
CA LEU A 134 5.19 12.32 3.47
C LEU A 134 3.85 11.59 3.38
N LEU A 135 3.18 11.74 2.23
CA LEU A 135 1.87 11.19 1.92
C LEU A 135 1.90 10.59 0.52
N VAL A 136 1.55 9.32 0.41
CA VAL A 136 1.48 8.60 -0.87
C VAL A 136 0.04 8.28 -1.19
N GLY A 137 -0.42 8.70 -2.36
CA GLY A 137 -1.73 8.35 -2.90
C GLY A 137 -1.63 7.09 -3.76
N VAL A 138 -2.54 6.14 -3.56
CA VAL A 138 -2.67 4.92 -4.34
C VAL A 138 -4.01 4.96 -5.06
N PHE A 139 -3.98 4.90 -6.39
CA PHE A 139 -5.16 4.90 -7.24
C PHE A 139 -5.27 3.58 -7.99
N LEU A 140 -6.43 2.95 -7.91
CA LEU A 140 -6.80 1.73 -8.61
C LEU A 140 -7.92 2.05 -9.60
N ASP A 141 -7.74 1.69 -10.86
CA ASP A 141 -8.79 1.60 -11.86
C ASP A 141 -8.91 0.12 -12.27
N TYR A 142 -9.93 -0.56 -11.74
CA TYR A 142 -10.05 -2.01 -11.87
C TYR A 142 -10.31 -2.42 -13.33
N GLU A 143 -11.26 -1.76 -13.99
CA GLU A 143 -11.64 -2.04 -15.37
C GLU A 143 -10.54 -1.65 -16.37
N ALA A 144 -9.81 -0.55 -16.13
CA ALA A 144 -8.66 -0.18 -16.97
C ALA A 144 -7.41 -1.01 -16.69
N GLY A 145 -7.41 -1.81 -15.63
CA GLY A 145 -6.27 -2.63 -15.23
C GLY A 145 -5.09 -1.83 -14.67
N ALA A 146 -5.33 -0.64 -14.11
CA ALA A 146 -4.28 0.30 -13.77
C ALA A 146 -4.13 0.49 -12.24
N VAL A 147 -2.88 0.51 -11.78
CA VAL A 147 -2.51 0.92 -10.42
C VAL A 147 -1.48 2.04 -10.52
N SER A 148 -1.80 3.19 -9.95
CA SER A 148 -1.00 4.42 -10.03
C SER A 148 -0.67 4.95 -8.64
N PHE A 149 0.50 5.56 -8.52
CA PHE A 149 1.05 6.12 -7.29
C PHE A 149 1.34 7.60 -7.47
N TYR A 150 1.07 8.38 -6.43
CA TYR A 150 1.24 9.82 -6.43
C TYR A 150 1.93 10.28 -5.14
N ASN A 151 2.87 11.21 -5.27
CA ASN A 151 3.41 11.95 -4.15
C ASN A 151 2.39 13.05 -3.84
N MET A 152 1.62 12.86 -2.77
CA MET A 152 0.57 13.82 -2.42
C MET A 152 1.11 15.03 -1.69
N THR A 153 2.34 14.98 -1.18
CA THR A 153 3.05 16.16 -0.65
C THR A 153 3.27 17.20 -1.76
N THR A 154 3.78 16.75 -2.91
CA THR A 154 4.06 17.60 -4.08
C THR A 154 2.95 17.59 -5.14
N ALA A 155 1.91 16.77 -4.94
CA ALA A 155 0.85 16.51 -5.92
C ALA A 155 1.39 16.12 -7.30
N SER A 156 2.40 15.24 -7.33
CA SER A 156 3.01 14.74 -8.57
C SER A 156 2.82 13.24 -8.73
N HIS A 157 2.71 12.78 -9.98
CA HIS A 157 2.74 11.36 -10.30
C HIS A 157 4.10 10.74 -9.93
N ILE A 158 4.07 9.51 -9.40
CA ILE A 158 5.27 8.70 -9.11
C ILE A 158 5.43 7.63 -10.18
N PHE A 159 4.43 6.78 -10.33
CA PHE A 159 4.50 5.60 -11.19
C PHE A 159 3.12 5.05 -11.50
N THR A 160 2.95 4.47 -12.68
CA THR A 160 1.78 3.66 -13.04
C THR A 160 2.27 2.32 -13.56
N PHE A 161 1.74 1.24 -13.00
CA PHE A 161 2.05 -0.10 -13.47
C PHE A 161 1.53 -0.33 -14.89
N PRO A 162 2.21 -1.18 -15.69
CA PRO A 162 1.64 -1.68 -16.93
C PRO A 162 0.24 -2.26 -16.69
N ARG A 163 -0.67 -2.01 -17.62
CA ARG A 163 -2.06 -2.47 -17.49
C ARG A 163 -2.11 -3.98 -17.33
N ALA A 164 -2.96 -4.45 -16.44
CA ALA A 164 -3.14 -5.86 -16.14
C ALA A 164 -4.63 -6.23 -16.09
N SER A 165 -4.96 -7.44 -16.53
CA SER A 165 -6.29 -8.01 -16.28
C SER A 165 -6.34 -8.59 -14.88
N PHE A 166 -7.07 -7.95 -13.98
CA PHE A 166 -7.28 -8.46 -12.64
C PHE A 166 -8.31 -9.61 -12.68
N SER A 167 -7.97 -10.75 -12.08
CA SER A 167 -8.83 -11.93 -12.05
C SER A 167 -9.50 -12.15 -10.68
N ARG A 168 -9.15 -11.32 -9.70
CA ARG A 168 -9.55 -11.43 -8.29
C ARG A 168 -9.72 -10.05 -7.68
N LYS A 169 -10.34 -10.02 -6.51
CA LYS A 169 -10.43 -8.82 -5.68
C LYS A 169 -9.03 -8.37 -5.28
N LEU A 170 -8.77 -7.08 -5.41
CA LEU A 170 -7.55 -6.44 -4.92
C LEU A 170 -7.80 -5.84 -3.55
N ARG A 171 -6.81 -5.91 -2.66
CA ARG A 171 -6.84 -5.30 -1.32
C ARG A 171 -5.65 -4.35 -1.18
N PRO A 172 -5.79 -3.25 -0.41
CA PRO A 172 -4.64 -2.45 0.01
C PRO A 172 -3.60 -3.34 0.69
N TYR A 173 -2.33 -3.09 0.39
CA TYR A 173 -1.20 -3.90 0.85
C TYR A 173 -0.15 -3.00 1.49
N PHE A 174 0.33 -3.41 2.66
CA PHE A 174 1.35 -2.69 3.41
C PHE A 174 2.37 -3.66 4.00
N ARG A 175 3.66 -3.33 3.84
CA ARG A 175 4.76 -3.98 4.57
C ARG A 175 5.52 -2.94 5.36
N VAL A 176 5.62 -3.19 6.66
CA VAL A 176 6.10 -2.21 7.64
C VAL A 176 7.41 -2.68 8.25
N TYR A 177 8.33 -1.74 8.40
CA TYR A 177 9.67 -1.97 8.92
C TYR A 177 9.88 -1.21 10.23
N PRO A 178 10.93 -1.56 11.01
CA PRO A 178 11.23 -0.84 12.25
C PRO A 178 11.37 0.67 11.99
N SER A 179 10.84 1.48 12.91
CA SER A 179 10.89 2.94 12.85
C SER A 179 10.28 3.57 11.59
N SER A 180 9.43 2.83 10.87
CA SER A 180 8.75 3.31 9.67
C SER A 180 7.25 3.03 9.76
N PRO A 181 6.54 3.63 10.74
CA PRO A 181 5.11 3.41 10.90
C PRO A 181 4.33 3.99 9.73
N LEU A 182 3.15 3.43 9.46
CA LEU A 182 2.23 3.92 8.43
C LEU A 182 0.90 4.29 9.08
N SER A 183 0.27 5.35 8.57
CA SER A 183 -1.10 5.72 8.96
C SER A 183 -2.00 5.89 7.74
N LEU A 184 -3.27 5.52 7.88
CA LEU A 184 -4.31 5.67 6.87
C LEU A 184 -5.22 6.83 7.28
N PRO A 185 -5.00 8.06 6.75
CA PRO A 185 -5.89 9.17 7.04
C PRO A 185 -7.33 8.80 6.62
N PRO A 186 -8.34 9.21 7.41
CA PRO A 186 -9.72 9.08 6.97
C PRO A 186 -9.94 9.90 5.69
N PRO A 187 -10.95 9.55 4.88
CA PRO A 187 -11.38 10.42 3.78
C PRO A 187 -11.71 11.82 4.28
N ASP A 188 -11.42 12.84 3.47
CA ASP A 188 -11.87 14.20 3.74
C ASP A 188 -13.42 14.21 3.67
N GLU A 189 -14.10 14.80 4.67
CA GLU A 189 -15.56 15.03 4.68
C GLU A 189 -16.00 16.07 3.64
#